data_AF-A0A392P3N8-F1
#
_entry.id   AF-A0A392P3N8-F1
#
_cell.length_a   1.000
_cell.length_b   1.000
_cell.length_c   1.000
_cell.angle_alpha   90.00
_cell.angle_beta   90.00
_cell.angle_gamma   90.00
#
_symmetry.space_group_name_H-M   'P 1'
#
loop_
_entity.id
_entity.type
_entity.pdbx_description
1 polymer ?
#
loop_
_entity_poly.entity_id
_entity_poly.type
_entity_poly.pdbx_seq_one_letter_code
_entity_poly.pdbx_strand_id
1 'polypeptide(L)'
;MTDLCRPTQKKYNLAVTVAMGKLMDAIVVEDEKTAKECISYLKQLKLPPRTFIPLKSIRVKQIIERLRSLGGATKLVFDVIQFDPSLEKAILFAVGNTLVCEDLEEAKILSWSGERLKVVTVDGILLTKSGTMTGGTSDGMEARLNKWDAKKFDDSVKKKERELQNQIQYSEIEKKSIEEKLLELSGEKETIRKAIERISPELNKLRDAVESRNTKIRKLEKSINEITDGMYKDFS
;
A
#
# COMPACT_ATOMS: atom_id res chain seq x y z
N MET A 1 19.95 8.57 -1.21
CA MET A 1 19.63 8.36 -2.66
C MET A 1 18.88 7.06 -2.93
N THR A 2 19.11 5.98 -2.18
CA THR A 2 18.40 4.68 -2.31
C THR A 2 16.87 4.79 -2.28
N ASP A 3 16.36 5.75 -1.51
CA ASP A 3 14.93 5.95 -1.33
C ASP A 3 14.31 6.74 -2.50
N LEU A 4 15.14 7.40 -3.31
CA LEU A 4 14.73 8.40 -4.29
C LEU A 4 14.82 7.94 -5.74
N CYS A 5 15.58 6.87 -6.01
CA CYS A 5 15.76 6.33 -7.35
C CYS A 5 15.84 4.80 -7.30
N ARG A 6 15.84 4.13 -8.45
CA ARG A 6 16.03 2.67 -8.59
C ARG A 6 16.70 2.31 -9.91
N PRO A 7 17.60 1.32 -9.95
CA PRO A 7 18.03 0.74 -11.22
C PRO A 7 16.84 0.13 -11.98
N THR A 8 16.81 0.31 -13.30
CA THR A 8 15.78 -0.22 -14.20
C THR A 8 15.78 -1.75 -14.27
N GLN A 9 16.94 -2.37 -14.15
CA GLN A 9 17.12 -3.83 -14.17
C GLN A 9 18.04 -4.26 -13.04
N LYS A 10 17.79 -5.46 -12.48
CA LYS A 10 18.60 -6.03 -11.39
C LYS A 10 20.08 -6.15 -11.73
N LYS A 11 20.41 -6.43 -12.99
CA LYS A 11 21.81 -6.54 -13.43
C LYS A 11 22.61 -5.26 -13.18
N TYR A 12 21.97 -4.10 -13.19
CA TYR A 12 22.64 -2.81 -12.97
C TYR A 12 22.75 -2.42 -11.49
N ASN A 13 22.21 -3.21 -10.55
CA ASN A 13 22.23 -2.86 -9.12
C ASN A 13 23.65 -2.59 -8.62
N LEU A 14 24.60 -3.45 -8.98
CA LEU A 14 25.98 -3.33 -8.55
C LEU A 14 26.69 -2.16 -9.23
N ALA A 15 26.58 -2.05 -10.55
CA ALA A 15 27.13 -0.93 -11.31
C ALA A 15 26.62 0.43 -10.79
N VAL A 16 25.32 0.59 -10.54
CA VAL A 16 24.73 1.84 -10.02
C VAL A 16 25.22 2.13 -8.60
N THR A 17 25.28 1.11 -7.73
CA THR A 17 25.79 1.23 -6.36
C THR A 17 27.23 1.74 -6.35
N VAL A 18 28.08 1.15 -7.19
CA VAL A 18 29.49 1.52 -7.33
C VAL A 18 29.64 2.91 -7.98
N ALA A 19 28.84 3.22 -9.01
CA ALA A 19 28.88 4.51 -9.68
C ALA A 19 28.52 5.68 -8.75
N MET A 20 27.51 5.50 -7.90
CA MET A 20 27.11 6.47 -6.87
C MET A 20 28.11 6.55 -5.71
N GLY A 21 28.72 5.43 -5.34
CA GLY A 21 29.73 5.36 -4.28
C GLY A 21 29.23 5.96 -2.96
N LYS A 22 29.96 6.93 -2.41
CA LYS A 22 29.60 7.61 -1.14
C LYS A 22 28.30 8.40 -1.23
N LEU A 23 27.91 8.83 -2.43
CA LEU A 23 26.69 9.63 -2.64
C LEU A 23 25.42 8.78 -2.56
N MET A 24 25.53 7.45 -2.52
CA MET A 24 24.38 6.57 -2.32
C MET A 24 23.63 6.87 -1.01
N ASP A 25 24.37 7.15 0.06
CA ASP A 25 23.84 7.51 1.38
C ASP A 25 23.68 9.03 1.56
N ALA A 26 23.83 9.83 0.49
CA ALA A 26 23.63 11.28 0.55
C ALA A 26 22.14 11.62 0.70
N ILE A 27 21.89 12.70 1.45
CA ILE A 27 20.57 13.27 1.74
C ILE A 27 20.33 14.41 0.77
N VAL A 28 19.24 14.32 0.00
CA VAL A 28 18.83 15.39 -0.92
C VAL A 28 17.96 16.38 -0.13
N VAL A 29 18.27 17.66 -0.24
CA VAL A 29 17.54 18.76 0.41
C VAL A 29 17.19 19.83 -0.61
N GLU A 30 16.22 20.68 -0.27
CA GLU A 30 15.75 21.71 -1.19
C GLU A 30 16.84 22.76 -1.47
N ASP A 31 17.48 23.29 -0.41
CA ASP A 31 18.45 24.37 -0.52
C ASP A 31 19.61 24.28 0.49
N GLU A 32 20.55 25.22 0.38
CA GLU A 32 21.74 25.29 1.23
C GLU A 32 21.40 25.65 2.68
N LYS A 33 20.31 26.39 2.92
CA LYS A 33 19.90 26.79 4.27
C LYS A 33 19.47 25.56 5.06
N THR A 34 18.61 24.72 4.48
CA THR A 34 18.21 23.44 5.10
C THR A 34 19.42 22.55 5.36
N ALA A 35 20.37 22.48 4.41
CA ALA A 35 21.59 21.69 4.61
C ALA A 35 22.40 22.16 5.85
N LYS A 36 22.57 23.47 6.03
CA LYS A 36 23.30 24.06 7.17
C LYS A 36 22.61 23.80 8.50
N GLU A 37 21.28 23.87 8.53
CA GLU A 37 20.48 23.55 9.71
C GLU A 37 20.64 22.08 10.11
N CYS A 38 20.51 21.16 9.15
CA CYS A 38 20.74 19.73 9.40
C CYS A 38 22.16 19.42 9.88
N ILE A 39 23.18 20.05 9.30
CA ILE A 39 24.58 19.86 9.73
C ILE A 39 24.78 20.38 11.16
N SER A 40 24.21 21.53 11.50
CA SER A 40 24.27 22.08 12.85
C SER A 40 23.64 21.13 13.87
N TYR A 41 22.50 20.54 13.53
CA TYR A 41 21.82 19.55 14.35
C TYR A 41 22.66 18.27 14.54
N LEU A 42 23.26 17.74 13.47
CA LEU A 42 24.16 16.57 13.57
C LEU A 42 25.35 16.83 14.50
N LYS A 43 25.93 18.05 14.45
CA LYS A 43 27.04 18.44 15.32
C LYS A 43 26.63 18.54 16.78
N GLN A 44 25.47 19.13 17.08
CA GLN A 44 24.95 19.23 18.45
C GLN A 44 24.76 17.85 19.09
N LEU A 45 24.26 16.90 18.31
CA LEU A 45 24.05 15.52 18.76
C LEU A 45 25.27 14.60 18.61
N LYS A 46 26.43 15.13 18.17
CA LYS A 46 27.67 14.36 17.92
C LYS A 46 27.45 13.13 17.02
N LEU A 47 26.59 13.27 16.02
CA LEU A 47 26.28 12.19 15.08
C LEU A 47 27.33 12.09 13.96
N PRO A 48 27.48 10.91 13.31
CA PRO A 48 28.41 10.72 12.21
C PRO A 48 28.18 11.69 11.04
N PRO A 49 29.24 12.08 10.31
CA PRO A 49 29.12 13.01 9.20
C PRO A 49 28.25 12.42 8.07
N ARG A 50 27.37 13.27 7.51
CA ARG A 50 26.55 12.95 6.34
C ARG A 50 26.77 13.95 5.23
N THR A 51 26.55 13.51 3.99
CA THR A 51 26.63 14.37 2.81
C THR A 51 25.24 14.84 2.42
N PHE A 52 25.10 16.15 2.18
CA PHE A 52 23.84 16.77 1.76
C PHE A 52 23.97 17.33 0.34
N ILE A 53 22.95 17.11 -0.50
CA ILE A 53 22.87 17.59 -1.88
C ILE A 53 21.73 18.61 -1.98
N PRO A 54 22.02 19.92 -2.01
CA PRO A 54 21.01 20.97 -2.13
C PRO A 54 20.56 21.16 -3.59
N LEU A 55 19.30 20.86 -3.90
CA LEU A 55 18.77 20.87 -5.27
C LEU A 55 18.85 22.23 -5.97
N LYS A 56 18.63 23.33 -5.23
CA LYS A 56 18.66 24.69 -5.79
C LYS A 56 20.07 25.16 -6.16
N SER A 57 21.10 24.77 -5.41
CA SER A 57 22.46 25.29 -5.57
C SER A 57 23.47 24.30 -6.17
N ILE A 58 23.12 23.02 -6.29
CA ILE A 58 24.02 22.01 -6.85
C ILE A 58 24.36 22.31 -8.32
N ARG A 59 25.65 22.33 -8.64
CA ARG A 59 26.14 22.46 -10.01
C ARG A 59 26.35 21.08 -10.60
N VAL A 60 25.73 20.84 -11.75
CA VAL A 60 25.83 19.58 -12.48
C VAL A 60 26.50 19.81 -13.83
N LYS A 61 27.33 18.86 -14.24
CA LYS A 61 27.79 18.80 -15.63
C LYS A 61 26.70 18.13 -16.45
N GLN A 62 26.35 18.75 -17.57
CA GLN A 62 25.35 18.21 -18.48
C GLN A 62 25.80 16.86 -19.05
N ILE A 63 24.82 16.05 -19.44
CA ILE A 63 25.06 14.77 -20.08
C ILE A 63 25.68 15.03 -21.46
N ILE A 64 26.73 14.29 -21.78
CA ILE A 64 27.34 14.33 -23.10
C ILE A 64 26.58 13.34 -23.99
N GLU A 65 25.68 13.86 -24.82
CA GLU A 65 24.73 13.04 -25.60
C GLU A 65 25.40 12.01 -26.51
N ARG A 66 26.59 12.33 -27.04
CA ARG A 66 27.39 11.40 -27.86
C ARG A 66 27.71 10.08 -27.15
N LEU A 67 27.74 10.08 -25.81
CA LEU A 67 28.01 8.89 -25.01
C LEU A 67 26.89 7.85 -25.11
N ARG A 68 25.65 8.26 -25.45
CA ARG A 68 24.56 7.33 -25.75
C ARG A 68 24.71 6.64 -27.10
N SER A 69 25.53 7.21 -27.98
CA SER A 69 25.75 6.73 -29.35
C SER A 69 27.04 5.92 -29.52
N LEU A 70 27.75 5.60 -28.42
CA LEU A 70 29.01 4.84 -28.46
C LEU A 70 28.85 3.41 -29.02
N GLY A 71 27.62 2.90 -29.14
CA GLY A 71 27.32 1.56 -29.64
C GLY A 71 27.68 0.45 -28.63
N GLY A 72 27.40 -0.80 -28.99
CA GLY A 72 27.69 -1.97 -28.15
C GLY A 72 26.74 -2.15 -26.96
N ALA A 73 27.21 -2.84 -25.92
CA ALA A 73 26.46 -3.10 -24.68
C ALA A 73 26.57 -1.94 -23.67
N THR A 74 27.36 -0.91 -23.98
CA THR A 74 27.65 0.22 -23.11
C THR A 74 26.48 1.21 -23.04
N LYS A 75 26.14 1.66 -21.82
CA LYS A 75 25.06 2.64 -21.57
C LYS A 75 25.50 3.69 -20.56
N LEU A 76 24.84 4.86 -20.52
CA LEU A 76 25.01 5.78 -19.39
C LEU A 76 24.34 5.21 -18.14
N VAL A 77 25.02 5.31 -17.00
CA VAL A 77 24.45 4.92 -15.71
C VAL A 77 23.18 5.73 -15.42
N PHE A 78 23.14 7.00 -15.83
CA PHE A 78 21.98 7.86 -15.69
C PHE A 78 20.72 7.28 -16.36
N ASP A 79 20.87 6.68 -17.55
CA ASP A 79 19.75 6.15 -18.33
C ASP A 79 19.23 4.79 -17.81
N VAL A 80 20.02 4.11 -16.98
CA VAL A 80 19.61 2.84 -16.36
C VAL A 80 19.02 3.04 -14.96
N ILE A 81 18.75 4.28 -14.54
CA ILE A 81 18.14 4.62 -13.24
C ILE A 81 16.77 5.28 -13.48
N GLN A 82 15.76 4.80 -12.78
CA GLN A 82 14.43 5.38 -12.67
C GLN A 82 14.35 6.30 -11.44
N PHE A 83 13.86 7.53 -11.62
CA PHE A 83 13.72 8.53 -10.56
C PHE A 83 12.66 9.57 -10.94
N ASP A 84 12.24 10.39 -9.98
CA ASP A 84 11.34 11.52 -10.21
C ASP A 84 12.08 12.68 -10.93
N PRO A 85 11.54 13.28 -11.99
CA PRO A 85 12.19 14.38 -12.72
C PRO A 85 12.66 15.55 -11.85
N SER A 86 12.00 15.84 -10.73
CA SER A 86 12.43 16.88 -9.78
C SER A 86 13.82 16.63 -9.18
N LEU A 87 14.27 15.37 -9.19
CA LEU A 87 15.54 14.92 -8.60
C LEU A 87 16.66 14.78 -9.64
N GLU A 88 16.41 15.14 -10.90
CA GLU A 88 17.35 14.99 -12.01
C GLU A 88 18.73 15.55 -11.69
N LYS A 89 18.80 16.76 -11.11
CA LYS A 89 20.06 17.39 -10.71
C LYS A 89 20.82 16.57 -9.66
N ALA A 90 20.13 15.99 -8.68
CA ALA A 90 20.79 15.18 -7.66
C ALA A 90 21.32 13.86 -8.25
N ILE A 91 20.56 13.20 -9.12
CA ILE A 91 20.99 11.98 -9.79
C ILE A 91 22.18 12.27 -10.70
N LEU A 92 22.07 13.31 -11.54
CA LEU A 92 23.14 13.72 -12.45
C LEU A 92 24.40 14.14 -11.71
N PHE A 93 24.29 14.78 -10.53
CA PHE A 93 25.43 15.06 -9.68
C PHE A 93 26.10 13.77 -9.16
N ALA A 94 25.29 12.78 -8.76
CA ALA A 94 25.80 11.56 -8.17
C ALA A 94 26.47 10.61 -9.15
N VAL A 95 25.87 10.40 -10.32
CA VAL A 95 26.40 9.46 -11.32
C VAL A 95 27.18 10.18 -12.44
N GLY A 96 26.80 11.41 -12.79
CA GLY A 96 27.42 12.15 -13.89
C GLY A 96 27.41 11.40 -15.21
N ASN A 97 28.41 11.70 -16.05
CA ASN A 97 28.69 10.99 -17.30
C ASN A 97 29.44 9.66 -17.05
N THR A 98 28.94 8.84 -16.13
CA THR A 98 29.49 7.49 -15.88
C THR A 98 28.84 6.51 -16.86
N LEU A 99 29.66 5.68 -17.51
CA LEU A 99 29.21 4.60 -18.37
C LEU A 99 29.16 3.27 -17.62
N VAL A 100 28.23 2.40 -18.01
CA VAL A 100 28.18 1.00 -17.59
C VAL A 100 28.42 0.09 -18.79
N CYS A 101 29.33 -0.88 -18.65
CA CYS A 101 29.65 -1.89 -19.65
C CYS A 101 29.67 -3.30 -19.04
N GLU A 102 29.62 -4.34 -19.87
CA GLU A 102 29.64 -5.73 -19.39
C GLU A 102 31.08 -6.27 -19.26
N ASP A 103 31.98 -5.91 -20.18
CA ASP A 103 33.36 -6.39 -20.21
C ASP A 103 34.35 -5.35 -19.65
N LEU A 104 35.33 -5.83 -18.89
CA LEU A 104 36.44 -5.04 -18.37
C LEU A 104 37.36 -4.54 -19.50
N GLU A 105 37.58 -5.32 -20.55
CA GLU A 105 38.44 -4.87 -21.66
C GLU A 105 37.79 -3.71 -22.42
N GLU A 106 36.48 -3.77 -22.66
CA GLU A 106 35.70 -2.63 -23.16
C GLU A 106 35.80 -1.42 -22.22
N ALA A 107 35.70 -1.66 -20.91
CA ALA A 107 35.83 -0.60 -19.90
C ALA A 107 37.19 0.10 -19.94
N LYS A 108 38.27 -0.67 -20.10
CA LYS A 108 39.64 -0.13 -20.21
C LYS A 108 39.82 0.71 -21.46
N ILE A 109 39.31 0.24 -22.60
CA ILE A 109 39.34 1.00 -23.86
C ILE A 109 38.63 2.34 -23.65
N LEU A 110 37.40 2.33 -23.13
CA LEU A 110 36.61 3.55 -22.92
C LEU A 110 37.20 4.50 -21.85
N SER A 111 37.86 3.96 -20.84
CA SER A 111 38.40 4.75 -19.72
C SER A 111 39.81 5.30 -20.00
N TRP A 112 40.65 4.56 -20.72
CA TRP A 112 42.08 4.88 -20.89
C TRP A 112 42.46 5.32 -22.30
N SER A 113 41.63 5.06 -23.32
CA SER A 113 41.87 5.55 -24.68
C SER A 113 41.08 6.84 -24.97
N GLY A 114 41.67 7.76 -25.75
CA GLY A 114 41.01 8.99 -26.17
C GLY A 114 40.59 9.91 -25.01
N GLU A 115 39.33 10.36 -25.01
CA GLU A 115 38.77 11.14 -23.91
C GLU A 115 38.51 10.22 -22.71
N ARG A 116 39.18 10.46 -21.58
CA ARG A 116 39.01 9.62 -20.40
C ARG A 116 37.61 9.74 -19.81
N LEU A 117 36.88 8.62 -19.80
CA LEU A 117 35.54 8.50 -19.23
C LEU A 117 35.58 7.73 -17.90
N LYS A 118 34.59 7.99 -17.04
CA LYS A 118 34.39 7.17 -15.84
C LYS A 118 33.52 6.00 -16.27
N VAL A 119 33.99 4.78 -16.06
CA VAL A 119 33.32 3.56 -16.52
C VAL A 119 33.20 2.60 -15.34
N VAL A 120 32.04 1.96 -15.21
CA VAL A 120 31.81 0.90 -14.24
C VAL A 120 31.36 -0.35 -14.99
N THR A 121 31.89 -1.50 -14.62
CA THR A 121 31.41 -2.77 -15.18
C THR A 121 30.19 -3.28 -14.42
N VAL A 122 29.40 -4.17 -15.02
CA VAL A 122 28.24 -4.80 -14.38
C VAL A 122 28.63 -5.58 -13.11
N ASP A 123 29.83 -6.16 -13.08
CA ASP A 123 30.43 -6.86 -11.93
C ASP A 123 31.06 -5.92 -10.89
N GLY A 124 30.98 -4.59 -11.08
CA GLY A 124 31.30 -3.61 -10.04
C GLY A 124 32.75 -3.10 -10.01
N ILE A 125 33.51 -3.29 -11.08
CA ILE A 125 34.84 -2.67 -11.23
C ILE A 125 34.67 -1.24 -11.74
N LEU A 126 35.17 -0.27 -10.99
CA LEU A 126 35.14 1.15 -11.32
C LEU A 126 36.49 1.62 -11.88
N LEU A 127 36.46 2.18 -13.08
CA LEU A 127 37.56 2.92 -13.67
C LEU A 127 37.23 4.41 -13.66
N THR A 128 38.16 5.22 -13.13
CA THR A 128 37.98 6.67 -13.02
C THR A 128 38.76 7.39 -14.12
N LYS A 129 38.37 8.65 -14.38
CA LYS A 129 39.07 9.52 -15.36
C LYS A 129 40.54 9.79 -14.99
N SER A 130 40.92 9.67 -13.73
CA SER A 130 42.32 9.80 -13.30
C SER A 130 43.14 8.55 -13.64
N GLY A 131 42.51 7.46 -14.08
CA GLY A 131 43.15 6.20 -14.42
C GLY A 131 43.19 5.19 -13.26
N THR A 132 42.55 5.48 -12.13
CA THR A 132 42.45 4.51 -11.02
C THR A 132 41.43 3.45 -11.34
N MET A 133 41.71 2.22 -10.91
CA MET A 133 40.79 1.08 -10.98
C MET A 133 40.47 0.63 -9.55
N THR A 134 39.20 0.39 -9.26
CA THR A 134 38.73 -0.03 -7.94
C THR A 134 37.74 -1.18 -8.13
N GLY A 135 38.00 -2.31 -7.47
CA GLY A 135 37.13 -3.48 -7.51
C GLY A 135 37.21 -4.26 -6.20
N GLY A 136 36.35 -5.26 -6.07
CA GLY A 136 36.22 -6.09 -4.86
C GLY A 136 34.92 -5.82 -4.10
N THR A 137 34.35 -6.88 -3.54
CA THR A 137 33.22 -6.81 -2.63
C THR A 137 33.71 -6.51 -1.21
N SER A 138 33.02 -5.61 -0.53
CA SER A 138 33.23 -5.33 0.90
C SER A 138 31.89 -5.40 1.61
N ASP A 139 31.87 -5.67 2.92
CA ASP A 139 30.65 -5.78 3.72
C ASP A 139 29.74 -4.55 3.56
N GLY A 140 30.33 -3.35 3.44
CA GLY A 140 29.58 -2.11 3.20
C GLY A 140 28.94 -2.02 1.81
N MET A 141 29.49 -2.70 0.80
CA MET A 141 28.92 -2.79 -0.54
C MET A 141 27.77 -3.80 -0.58
N GLU A 142 27.91 -4.97 0.05
CA GLU A 142 26.81 -5.94 0.17
C GLU A 142 25.61 -5.37 0.91
N ALA A 143 25.85 -4.67 2.03
CA ALA A 143 24.78 -3.97 2.76
C ALA A 143 24.05 -2.96 1.86
N ARG A 144 24.77 -2.24 1.00
CA ARG A 144 24.20 -1.29 0.04
C ARG A 144 23.43 -1.97 -1.10
N LEU A 145 23.89 -3.12 -1.58
CA LEU A 145 23.17 -3.93 -2.58
C LEU A 145 21.83 -4.41 -2.02
N ASN A 146 21.84 -4.93 -0.79
CA ASN A 146 20.65 -5.45 -0.12
C ASN A 146 19.58 -4.35 0.13
N LYS A 147 19.97 -3.07 0.20
CA LYS A 147 19.01 -1.95 0.29
C LYS A 147 18.10 -1.85 -0.94
N TRP A 148 18.56 -2.27 -2.13
CA TRP A 148 17.71 -2.27 -3.33
C TRP A 148 16.59 -3.30 -3.24
N ASP A 149 16.86 -4.47 -2.66
CA ASP A 149 15.87 -5.54 -2.48
C ASP A 149 14.92 -5.27 -1.31
N ALA A 150 15.42 -4.69 -0.20
CA ALA A 150 14.59 -4.32 0.96
C ALA A 150 13.47 -3.32 0.60
N LYS A 151 13.67 -2.46 -0.40
CA LYS A 151 12.66 -1.48 -0.82
C LYS A 151 11.47 -2.09 -1.57
N LYS A 152 11.62 -3.28 -2.18
CA LYS A 152 10.46 -4.00 -2.75
C LYS A 152 9.49 -4.46 -1.66
N PHE A 153 10.03 -4.76 -0.49
CA PHE A 153 9.24 -5.12 0.68
C PHE A 153 8.46 -3.89 1.18
N ASP A 154 9.12 -2.73 1.33
CA ASP A 154 8.47 -1.51 1.84
C ASP A 154 7.29 -1.02 0.97
N ASP A 155 7.43 -1.01 -0.36
CA ASP A 155 6.33 -0.61 -1.25
C ASP A 155 5.17 -1.63 -1.21
N SER A 156 5.49 -2.92 -1.09
CA SER A 156 4.47 -3.97 -0.98
C SER A 156 3.73 -3.88 0.36
N VAL A 157 4.45 -3.56 1.44
CA VAL A 157 3.88 -3.32 2.77
C VAL A 157 2.97 -2.10 2.75
N LYS A 158 3.41 -0.96 2.19
CA LYS A 158 2.59 0.25 2.06
C LYS A 158 1.33 0.02 1.22
N LYS A 159 1.43 -0.79 0.16
CA LYS A 159 0.25 -1.17 -0.64
C LYS A 159 -0.72 -2.02 0.19
N LYS A 160 -0.21 -3.02 0.92
CA LYS A 160 -1.00 -3.89 1.81
C LYS A 160 -1.67 -3.07 2.92
N GLU A 161 -0.96 -2.09 3.49
CA GLU A 161 -1.46 -1.21 4.53
C GLU A 161 -2.63 -0.36 4.04
N ARG A 162 -2.53 0.25 2.84
CA ARG A 162 -3.66 0.97 2.23
C ARG A 162 -4.85 0.05 1.95
N GLU A 163 -4.58 -1.18 1.51
CA GLU A 163 -5.62 -2.16 1.22
C GLU A 163 -6.37 -2.58 2.49
N LEU A 164 -5.65 -2.80 3.60
CA LEU A 164 -6.23 -3.10 4.91
C LEU A 164 -7.00 -1.90 5.48
N GLN A 165 -6.49 -0.67 5.34
CA GLN A 165 -7.20 0.54 5.78
C GLN A 165 -8.55 0.69 5.06
N ASN A 166 -8.57 0.45 3.74
CA ASN A 166 -9.82 0.47 2.98
C ASN A 166 -10.79 -0.61 3.47
N GLN A 167 -10.31 -1.84 3.73
CA GLN A 167 -11.15 -2.93 4.25
C GLN A 167 -11.76 -2.60 5.62
N ILE A 168 -10.97 -2.00 6.52
CA ILE A 168 -11.46 -1.56 7.84
C ILE A 168 -12.58 -0.53 7.66
N GLN A 169 -12.38 0.46 6.78
CA GLN A 169 -13.39 1.49 6.53
C GLN A 169 -14.69 0.90 5.97
N TYR A 170 -14.62 -0.05 5.03
CA TYR A 170 -15.79 -0.76 4.53
C TYR A 170 -16.50 -1.55 5.65
N SER A 171 -15.75 -2.28 6.47
CA SER A 171 -16.30 -3.06 7.57
C SER A 171 -16.98 -2.19 8.64
N GLU A 172 -16.44 -0.99 8.91
CA GLU A 172 -17.05 -0.03 9.85
C GLU A 172 -18.39 0.50 9.33
N ILE A 173 -18.48 0.80 8.03
CA ILE A 173 -19.73 1.23 7.38
C ILE A 173 -20.77 0.11 7.42
N GLU A 174 -20.39 -1.13 7.08
CA GLU A 174 -21.30 -2.28 7.14
C GLU A 174 -21.79 -2.55 8.57
N LYS A 175 -20.88 -2.52 9.56
CA LYS A 175 -21.23 -2.70 10.96
C LYS A 175 -22.28 -1.68 11.39
N LYS A 176 -22.08 -0.40 11.06
CA LYS A 176 -23.03 0.67 11.39
C LYS A 176 -24.41 0.43 10.75
N SER A 177 -24.43 0.02 9.47
CA SER A 177 -25.70 -0.31 8.79
C SER A 177 -26.42 -1.50 9.42
N ILE A 178 -25.68 -2.52 9.88
CA ILE A 178 -26.26 -3.68 10.57
C ILE A 178 -26.80 -3.27 11.94
N GLU A 179 -26.08 -2.42 12.69
CA GLU A 179 -26.55 -1.90 13.99
C GLU A 179 -27.83 -1.09 13.86
N GLU A 180 -27.94 -0.23 12.83
CA GLU A 180 -29.15 0.54 12.53
C GLU A 180 -30.35 -0.38 12.23
N LYS A 181 -30.16 -1.39 11.36
CA LYS A 181 -31.20 -2.39 11.05
C LYS A 181 -31.61 -3.21 12.26
N LEU A 182 -30.66 -3.58 13.12
CA LEU A 182 -30.93 -4.32 14.34
C LEU A 182 -31.82 -3.50 15.29
N LEU A 183 -31.54 -2.21 15.40
CA LEU A 183 -32.31 -1.28 16.22
C LEU A 183 -33.75 -1.13 15.70
N GLU A 184 -33.92 -0.97 14.40
CA GLU A 184 -35.23 -0.90 13.73
C GLU A 184 -36.06 -2.19 13.95
N LEU A 185 -35.48 -3.36 13.66
CA LEU A 185 -36.12 -4.66 13.88
C LEU A 185 -36.47 -4.91 15.36
N SER A 186 -35.64 -4.43 16.30
CA SER A 186 -35.93 -4.53 17.72
C SER A 186 -37.15 -3.70 18.12
N GLY A 187 -37.32 -2.51 17.53
CA GLY A 187 -38.48 -1.65 17.74
C GLY A 187 -39.76 -2.24 17.15
N GLU A 188 -39.68 -2.81 15.95
CA GLU A 188 -40.81 -3.52 15.33
C GLU A 188 -41.25 -4.71 16.16
N LYS A 189 -40.29 -5.54 16.62
CA LYS A 189 -40.56 -6.69 17.49
C LYS A 189 -41.30 -6.28 18.76
N GLU A 190 -40.87 -5.21 19.42
CA GLU A 190 -41.52 -4.71 20.63
C GLU A 190 -42.94 -4.18 20.36
N THR A 191 -43.13 -3.53 19.21
CA THR A 191 -44.45 -3.04 18.78
C THR A 191 -45.42 -4.20 18.53
N ILE A 192 -44.97 -5.23 17.81
CA ILE A 192 -45.76 -6.46 17.57
C ILE A 192 -46.07 -7.17 18.88
N ARG A 193 -45.09 -7.26 19.80
CA ARG A 193 -45.28 -7.87 21.11
C ARG A 193 -46.39 -7.18 21.90
N LYS A 194 -46.38 -5.85 21.95
CA LYS A 194 -47.44 -5.05 22.60
C LYS A 194 -48.80 -5.25 21.92
N ALA A 195 -48.84 -5.37 20.60
CA ALA A 195 -50.08 -5.67 19.88
C ALA A 195 -50.65 -7.06 20.24
N ILE A 196 -49.79 -8.07 20.35
CA ILE A 196 -50.19 -9.43 20.81
C ILE A 196 -50.74 -9.38 22.24
N GLU A 197 -50.07 -8.68 23.16
CA GLU A 197 -50.52 -8.52 24.54
C GLU A 197 -51.88 -7.83 24.64
N ARG A 198 -52.18 -6.88 23.74
CA ARG A 198 -53.48 -6.22 23.66
C ARG A 198 -54.58 -7.11 23.07
N ILE A 199 -54.29 -7.81 21.97
CA ILE A 199 -55.30 -8.57 21.21
C ILE A 199 -55.63 -9.92 21.86
N SER A 200 -54.64 -10.59 22.47
CA SER A 200 -54.83 -11.91 23.10
C SER A 200 -55.98 -12.00 24.12
N PRO A 201 -56.18 -11.03 25.05
CA PRO A 201 -57.31 -11.11 25.98
C PRO A 201 -58.66 -10.90 25.29
N GLU A 202 -58.74 -10.06 24.25
CA GLU A 202 -59.98 -9.88 23.47
C GLU A 202 -60.35 -11.17 22.72
N LEU A 203 -59.34 -11.84 22.14
CA LEU A 203 -59.48 -13.11 21.44
C LEU A 203 -59.97 -14.22 22.39
N ASN A 204 -59.41 -14.30 23.61
CA ASN A 204 -59.86 -15.25 24.62
C ASN A 204 -61.30 -14.99 25.07
N LYS A 205 -61.67 -13.74 25.35
CA LYS A 205 -63.07 -13.38 25.70
C LYS A 205 -64.05 -13.78 24.60
N LEU A 206 -63.69 -13.53 23.34
CA LEU A 206 -64.54 -13.88 22.21
C LEU A 206 -64.67 -15.40 22.06
N ARG A 207 -63.57 -16.15 22.28
CA ARG A 207 -63.56 -17.61 22.29
C ARG A 207 -64.48 -18.18 23.37
N ASP A 208 -64.38 -17.68 24.60
CA ASP A 208 -65.24 -18.10 25.72
C ASP A 208 -66.73 -17.79 25.42
N ALA A 209 -67.01 -16.64 24.80
CA ALA A 209 -68.35 -16.26 24.39
C ALA A 209 -68.93 -17.19 23.31
N VAL A 210 -68.12 -17.60 22.32
CA VAL A 210 -68.50 -18.57 21.29
C VAL A 210 -68.79 -19.93 21.92
N GLU A 211 -67.94 -20.39 22.84
CA GLU A 211 -68.12 -21.67 23.52
C GLU A 211 -69.39 -21.69 24.39
N SER A 212 -69.65 -20.59 25.11
CA SER A 212 -70.90 -20.40 25.86
C SER A 212 -72.14 -20.42 24.95
N ARG A 213 -72.08 -19.78 23.78
CA ARG A 213 -73.19 -19.82 22.81
C ARG A 213 -73.39 -21.22 22.23
N ASN A 214 -72.33 -21.92 21.88
CA ASN A 214 -72.40 -23.28 21.35
C ASN A 214 -73.02 -24.27 22.36
N THR A 215 -72.69 -24.16 23.64
CA THR A 215 -73.31 -24.99 24.69
C THR A 215 -74.81 -24.70 24.84
N LYS A 216 -75.23 -23.43 24.71
CA LYS A 216 -76.66 -23.05 24.71
C LYS A 216 -77.38 -23.60 23.48
N ILE A 217 -76.78 -23.51 22.30
CA ILE A 217 -77.34 -24.08 21.06
C ILE A 217 -77.58 -25.57 21.24
N ARG A 218 -76.57 -26.33 21.72
CA ARG A 218 -76.72 -27.77 21.98
C ARG A 218 -77.84 -28.11 22.96
N LYS A 219 -78.04 -27.30 24.00
CA LYS A 219 -79.15 -27.47 24.95
C LYS A 219 -80.50 -27.25 24.27
N LEU A 220 -80.63 -26.18 23.48
CA LEU A 220 -81.86 -25.89 22.75
C LEU A 220 -82.17 -26.95 21.70
N GLU A 221 -81.17 -27.43 20.96
CA GLU A 221 -81.31 -28.54 20.01
C GLU A 221 -81.84 -29.80 20.71
N LYS A 222 -81.29 -30.13 21.89
CA LYS A 222 -81.78 -31.26 22.68
C LYS A 222 -83.24 -31.07 23.11
N SER A 223 -83.62 -29.89 23.60
CA SER A 223 -85.00 -29.59 23.99
C SER A 223 -85.95 -29.60 22.79
N ILE A 224 -85.53 -29.12 21.62
CA ILE A 224 -86.32 -29.23 20.38
C ILE A 224 -86.55 -30.70 20.07
N ASN A 225 -85.50 -31.53 20.06
CA ASN A 225 -85.61 -32.96 19.79
C ASN A 225 -86.59 -33.65 20.76
N GLU A 226 -86.48 -33.37 22.07
CA GLU A 226 -87.39 -33.90 23.11
C GLU A 226 -88.86 -33.50 22.85
N ILE A 227 -89.12 -32.26 22.42
CA ILE A 227 -90.47 -31.79 22.08
C ILE A 227 -90.97 -32.46 20.81
N THR A 228 -90.16 -32.57 19.75
CA THR A 228 -90.54 -33.30 18.54
C THR A 228 -90.84 -34.76 18.81
N ASP A 229 -90.00 -35.46 19.59
CA ASP A 229 -90.24 -36.85 19.98
C ASP A 229 -91.54 -37.00 20.78
N GLY A 230 -91.86 -36.01 21.63
CA GLY A 230 -93.14 -35.92 22.34
C GLY A 230 -94.32 -35.74 21.39
N MET A 231 -94.23 -34.83 20.41
CA MET A 231 -95.28 -34.64 19.41
C MET A 231 -95.51 -35.89 18.56
N TYR A 232 -94.47 -36.58 18.11
CA TYR A 232 -94.61 -37.80 17.31
C TYR A 232 -95.14 -39.00 18.12
N LYS A 233 -95.02 -38.99 19.45
CA LYS A 233 -95.66 -39.98 20.34
C LYS A 233 -97.19 -39.86 20.38
N ASP A 234 -97.74 -38.67 20.17
CA ASP A 234 -99.19 -38.43 20.18
C ASP A 234 -99.87 -38.80 18.84
N PHE A 235 -99.10 -39.18 17.80
CA PHE A 235 -99.58 -39.58 16.48
C PHE A 235 -99.42 -41.10 16.17
N SER A 236 -98.98 -41.91 17.15
CA SER A 236 -98.80 -43.37 17.06
C SER A 236 -99.69 -44.08 18.08
#